data_AF-E2C2J4-F1
#
_entry.id   AF-E2C2J4-F1
#
_cell.length_a   1.000
_cell.length_b   1.000
_cell.length_c   1.000
_cell.angle_alpha   90.00
_cell.angle_beta   90.00
_cell.angle_gamma   90.00
#
_symmetry.space_group_name_H-M   'P 1'
#
loop_
_entity.id
_entity.type
_entity.pdbx_description
1 polymer ?
#
loop_
_entity_poly.entity_id
_entity_poly.type
_entity_poly.pdbx_seq_one_letter_code
_entity_poly.pdbx_strand_id
1 'polypeptide(L)'
;GSKLYPSYSAIENANKKCYPTDINVNDFGTSVNVKTLLIHTTSKILLTLHEEKLYELRGKKLILHGKWGMDDASGQQTTRQKWVAKTEDQSTNTADDDDEDLFSDNAIFI
;
A
#
# COMPACT_ATOMS: atom_id res chain seq x y z
N GLY A 1 -12.99 -37.91 6.58
CA GLY A 1 -12.14 -37.17 5.62
C GLY A 1 -11.38 -36.11 6.38
N SER A 2 -10.09 -36.31 6.59
CA SER A 2 -9.22 -35.39 7.31
C SER A 2 -8.97 -34.13 6.48
N LYS A 3 -8.83 -33.01 7.18
CA LYS A 3 -8.77 -31.64 6.67
C LYS A 3 -7.48 -31.41 5.87
N LEU A 4 -7.55 -31.56 4.53
CA LEU A 4 -6.40 -31.40 3.62
C LEU A 4 -5.90 -29.94 3.54
N TYR A 5 -6.79 -28.97 3.72
CA TYR A 5 -6.48 -27.54 3.61
C TYR A 5 -6.84 -26.76 4.88
N PRO A 6 -6.08 -25.71 5.21
CA PRO A 6 -6.44 -24.80 6.29
C PRO A 6 -7.80 -24.15 6.01
N SER A 7 -8.51 -23.77 7.08
CA SER A 7 -9.71 -22.96 6.91
C SER A 7 -9.37 -21.58 6.38
N TYR A 8 -10.34 -20.90 5.77
CA TYR A 8 -10.19 -19.52 5.33
C TYR A 8 -9.69 -18.61 6.45
N SER A 9 -10.24 -18.76 7.67
CA SER A 9 -9.80 -17.98 8.84
C SER A 9 -8.31 -18.16 9.17
N ALA A 10 -7.76 -19.35 8.93
CA ALA A 10 -6.33 -19.59 9.14
C ALA A 10 -5.49 -18.89 8.05
N ILE A 11 -5.96 -18.86 6.81
CA ILE A 11 -5.33 -18.12 5.70
C ILE A 11 -5.40 -16.61 5.94
N GLU A 12 -6.57 -16.10 6.34
CA GLU A 12 -6.78 -14.69 6.65
C GLU A 12 -5.83 -14.21 7.76
N ASN A 13 -5.71 -15.01 8.84
CA ASN A 13 -4.77 -14.72 9.91
C ASN A 13 -3.30 -14.76 9.44
N ALA A 14 -2.96 -15.65 8.51
CA ALA A 14 -1.63 -15.66 7.91
C ALA A 14 -1.39 -14.41 7.03
N ASN A 15 -2.37 -14.01 6.22
CA ASN A 15 -2.31 -12.81 5.38
C ASN A 15 -2.15 -11.54 6.23
N LYS A 16 -2.92 -11.43 7.32
CA LYS A 16 -2.83 -10.30 8.27
C LYS A 16 -1.43 -10.13 8.86
N LYS A 17 -0.70 -11.24 9.08
CA LYS A 17 0.69 -11.18 9.55
C LYS A 17 1.66 -10.67 8.48
N CYS A 18 1.29 -10.72 7.19
CA CYS A 18 2.14 -10.30 6.08
C CYS A 18 1.97 -8.84 5.71
N TYR A 19 0.90 -8.16 6.14
CA TYR A 19 0.71 -6.74 5.87
C TYR A 19 1.64 -5.88 6.75
N PRO A 20 2.30 -4.84 6.19
CA PRO A 20 3.02 -3.87 6.98
C PRO A 20 2.05 -3.07 7.87
N THR A 21 2.57 -2.50 8.96
CA THR A 21 1.81 -1.55 9.78
C THR A 21 1.74 -0.19 9.10
N ASP A 22 0.80 0.66 9.53
CA ASP A 22 0.69 2.05 9.09
C ASP A 22 0.39 2.24 7.59
N ILE A 23 -0.48 1.39 7.03
CA ILE A 23 -1.03 1.59 5.69
C ILE A 23 -2.11 2.67 5.77
N ASN A 24 -1.95 3.74 4.98
CA ASN A 24 -2.95 4.79 4.84
C ASN A 24 -3.67 4.63 3.50
N VAL A 25 -4.99 4.44 3.55
CA VAL A 25 -5.85 4.24 2.38
C VAL A 25 -6.83 5.39 2.32
N ASN A 26 -6.96 6.00 1.15
CA ASN A 26 -8.01 6.98 0.86
C ASN A 26 -8.64 6.69 -0.51
N ASP A 27 -9.57 7.55 -0.92
CA ASP A 27 -10.29 7.43 -2.18
C ASP A 27 -9.38 7.52 -3.42
N PHE A 28 -8.24 8.20 -3.32
CA PHE A 28 -7.35 8.48 -4.45
C PHE A 28 -6.14 7.55 -4.52
N GLY A 29 -5.87 6.77 -3.47
CA GLY A 29 -4.71 5.91 -3.45
C GLY A 29 -4.38 5.35 -2.08
N THR A 30 -3.18 4.78 -2.00
CA THR A 30 -2.66 4.15 -0.78
C THR A 30 -1.19 4.51 -0.62
N SER A 31 -0.80 4.79 0.63
CA SER A 31 0.58 5.07 0.98
C SER A 31 0.99 4.25 2.22
N VAL A 32 2.29 4.01 2.34
CA VAL A 32 2.88 3.34 3.51
C VAL A 32 4.18 4.03 3.87
N ASN A 33 4.47 4.10 5.17
CA ASN A 33 5.73 4.65 5.62
C ASN A 33 6.90 3.73 5.20
N VAL A 34 7.86 4.27 4.42
CA VAL A 34 9.00 3.50 3.90
C VAL A 34 9.84 2.87 5.01
N LYS A 35 10.04 3.56 6.14
CA LYS A 35 10.79 3.01 7.28
C LYS A 35 10.07 1.80 7.86
N THR A 36 8.76 1.93 8.09
CA THR A 36 7.92 0.83 8.58
C THR A 36 7.94 -0.35 7.61
N LEU A 37 7.84 -0.08 6.30
CA LEU A 37 7.93 -1.10 5.26
C LEU A 37 9.28 -1.85 5.29
N LEU A 38 10.40 -1.13 5.38
CA LEU A 38 11.74 -1.73 5.44
C LEU A 38 11.94 -2.56 6.71
N ILE A 39 11.45 -2.10 7.86
CA ILE A 39 11.49 -2.86 9.12
C ILE A 39 10.70 -4.15 8.98
N HIS A 40 9.48 -4.07 8.45
CA HIS A 40 8.62 -5.23 8.25
C HIS A 40 9.24 -6.23 7.28
N THR A 41 9.72 -5.78 6.12
CA THR A 41 10.41 -6.63 5.14
C THR A 41 11.65 -7.29 5.75
N THR A 42 12.45 -6.54 6.52
CA THR A 42 13.62 -7.11 7.20
C THR A 42 13.22 -8.19 8.19
N SER A 43 12.18 -7.95 9.01
CA SER A 43 11.66 -8.95 9.95
C SER A 43 11.20 -10.22 9.22
N LYS A 44 10.49 -10.08 8.09
CA LYS A 44 10.05 -11.21 7.28
C LYS A 44 11.20 -12.00 6.67
N ILE A 45 12.23 -11.33 6.17
CA ILE A 45 13.45 -12.00 5.66
C ILE A 45 14.13 -12.79 6.78
N LEU A 46 14.26 -12.21 7.99
CA LEU A 46 14.87 -12.92 9.11
C LEU A 46 14.07 -14.16 9.53
N LEU A 47 12.73 -14.10 9.46
CA LEU A 47 11.85 -15.23 9.78
C LEU A 47 11.96 -16.41 8.79
N THR A 48 12.57 -16.24 7.60
CA THR A 48 12.81 -17.36 6.68
C THR A 48 14.10 -18.12 6.99
N LEU A 49 14.97 -17.58 7.84
CA LEU A 49 16.20 -18.22 8.24
C LEU A 49 15.94 -19.30 9.31
N HIS A 50 16.73 -20.37 9.28
CA HIS A 50 16.76 -21.35 10.36
C HIS A 50 17.28 -20.73 11.65
N GLU A 51 16.81 -21.25 12.79
CA GLU A 51 17.15 -20.75 14.13
C GLU A 51 18.66 -20.68 14.39
N GLU A 52 19.42 -21.68 13.91
CA GLU A 52 20.89 -21.73 14.03
C GLU A 52 21.56 -20.51 13.38
N LYS A 53 21.19 -20.17 12.14
CA LYS A 53 21.69 -18.97 11.45
C LYS A 53 21.26 -17.69 12.16
N LEU A 54 20.03 -17.65 12.67
CA LEU A 54 19.53 -16.49 13.39
C LEU A 54 20.31 -16.24 14.68
N TYR A 55 20.71 -17.32 15.37
CA TYR A 55 21.58 -17.26 16.54
C TYR A 55 22.99 -16.75 16.19
N GLU A 56 23.58 -17.23 15.10
CA GLU A 56 24.88 -16.76 14.62
C GLU A 56 24.92 -15.29 14.22
N LEU A 57 23.78 -14.74 13.79
CA LEU A 57 23.63 -13.34 13.41
C LEU A 57 23.41 -12.41 14.62
N ARG A 58 23.15 -12.96 15.81
CA ARG A 58 22.88 -12.17 17.00
C ARG A 58 24.07 -11.30 17.38
N GLY A 59 23.83 -9.99 17.57
CA GLY A 59 24.87 -9.01 17.90
C GLY A 59 25.73 -8.57 16.71
N LYS A 60 25.52 -9.12 15.51
CA LYS A 60 26.18 -8.64 14.29
C LYS A 60 25.39 -7.48 13.68
N LYS A 61 26.11 -6.51 13.14
CA LYS A 61 25.51 -5.44 12.32
C LYS A 61 25.29 -5.98 10.91
N LEU A 62 24.04 -5.91 10.45
CA LEU A 62 23.65 -6.31 9.10
C LEU A 62 23.29 -5.06 8.29
N ILE A 63 23.54 -5.12 6.98
CA ILE A 63 23.20 -4.06 6.04
C ILE A 63 22.24 -4.64 5.02
N LEU A 64 21.05 -4.05 4.92
CA LEU A 64 20.07 -4.39 3.89
C LEU A 64 20.36 -3.52 2.65
N HIS A 65 20.77 -4.16 1.55
CA HIS A 65 20.87 -3.52 0.24
C HIS A 65 19.58 -3.77 -0.53
N GLY A 66 18.99 -2.70 -1.08
CA GLY A 66 17.76 -2.77 -1.85
C GLY A 66 17.75 -1.78 -3.01
N LYS A 67 16.87 -2.02 -3.99
CA LYS A 67 16.52 -1.07 -5.04
C LYS A 67 15.07 -0.64 -4.85
N TRP A 68 14.74 0.57 -5.29
CA TRP A 68 13.37 1.06 -5.33
C TRP A 68 13.14 1.85 -6.63
N GLY A 69 11.88 2.03 -6.99
CA GLY A 69 11.45 2.77 -8.17
C GLY A 69 9.93 2.71 -8.29
N MET A 70 9.39 3.54 -9.17
CA MET A 70 7.97 3.60 -9.52
C MET A 70 7.86 3.55 -11.04
N ASP A 71 6.81 2.90 -11.53
CA ASP A 71 6.46 2.84 -12.95
C ASP A 71 4.95 3.08 -13.08
N ASP A 72 4.55 3.75 -14.16
CA ASP A 72 3.16 4.08 -14.42
C ASP A 72 2.57 3.15 -15.49
N ALA A 73 1.27 2.90 -15.43
CA ALA A 73 0.59 1.97 -16.33
C ALA A 73 -0.78 2.50 -16.77
N SER A 74 -0.95 2.64 -18.09
CA SER A 74 -2.21 3.05 -18.73
C SER A 74 -3.14 1.87 -19.08
N GLY A 75 -4.43 2.13 -19.32
CA GLY A 75 -5.39 1.13 -19.81
C GLY A 75 -6.13 0.36 -18.71
N GLN A 76 -6.14 0.88 -17.48
CA GLN A 76 -6.88 0.29 -16.36
C GLN A 76 -8.40 0.44 -16.56
N GLN A 77 -9.16 -0.56 -16.12
CA GLN A 77 -10.63 -0.53 -16.19
C GLN A 77 -11.18 0.55 -15.25
N THR A 78 -12.09 1.39 -15.76
CA THR A 78 -12.78 2.40 -14.96
C THR A 78 -13.92 1.77 -14.16
N THR A 79 -14.05 2.11 -12.89
CA THR A 79 -15.15 1.64 -12.03
C THR A 79 -16.33 2.61 -12.08
N ARG A 80 -17.56 2.10 -11.90
CA ARG A 80 -18.76 2.94 -11.70
C ARG A 80 -18.88 3.42 -10.24
N GLN A 81 -17.79 3.94 -9.69
CA GLN A 81 -17.76 4.46 -8.32
C GLN A 81 -18.16 5.94 -8.33
N LYS A 82 -19.08 6.33 -7.44
CA LYS A 82 -19.46 7.74 -7.24
C LYS A 82 -18.46 8.37 -6.27
N TRP A 83 -17.57 9.22 -6.78
CA TRP A 83 -16.67 10.01 -5.96
C TRP A 83 -17.40 11.26 -5.47
N VAL A 84 -17.42 11.49 -4.16
CA VAL A 84 -17.89 12.77 -3.60
C VAL A 84 -16.65 13.65 -3.46
N ALA A 85 -16.41 14.52 -4.43
CA ALA A 85 -15.42 15.56 -4.26
C ALA A 85 -15.85 16.43 -3.07
N LYS A 86 -15.03 16.50 -2.03
CA LYS A 86 -15.18 17.53 -1.01
C LYS A 86 -14.73 18.84 -1.66
N THR A 87 -15.67 19.56 -2.27
CA THR A 87 -15.48 20.95 -2.61
C THR A 87 -15.35 21.69 -1.27
N GLU A 88 -14.16 22.20 -0.95
CA GLU A 88 -14.08 23.26 0.04
C GLU A 88 -14.85 24.45 -0.54
N ASP A 89 -15.98 24.78 0.07
CA ASP A 89 -16.87 25.86 -0.35
C ASP A 89 -16.13 27.21 -0.37
N GLN A 90 -15.50 27.57 -1.48
CA GLN A 90 -15.36 28.96 -1.88
C GLN A 90 -16.60 29.32 -2.69
N SER A 91 -17.52 29.99 -2.02
CA SER A 91 -18.71 30.56 -2.62
C SER A 91 -18.32 31.69 -3.58
N THR A 92 -18.37 31.41 -4.87
CA THR A 92 -18.57 32.45 -5.89
C THR A 92 -19.75 32.03 -6.76
N ASN A 93 -20.88 32.68 -6.49
CA ASN A 93 -22.06 32.63 -7.34
C ASN A 93 -21.71 33.16 -8.73
N THR A 94 -21.86 32.32 -9.76
CA THR A 94 -22.39 32.74 -11.08
C THR A 94 -22.89 31.49 -11.78
N ALA A 95 -24.18 31.48 -12.08
CA ALA A 95 -24.77 30.57 -13.05
C ALA A 95 -24.18 30.89 -14.44
N ASP A 96 -23.82 29.87 -15.20
CA ASP A 96 -24.26 29.63 -16.57
C ASP A 96 -23.53 28.39 -17.13
N ASP A 97 -24.28 27.60 -17.91
CA ASP A 97 -23.90 26.36 -18.57
C ASP A 97 -22.61 26.50 -19.40
N ASP A 98 -21.67 25.56 -19.27
CA ASP A 98 -20.87 24.99 -20.37
C ASP A 98 -20.01 23.81 -19.83
N ASP A 99 -20.13 22.65 -20.48
CA ASP A 99 -19.34 21.45 -20.22
C ASP A 99 -17.85 21.70 -20.57
N GLU A 100 -17.00 21.90 -19.55
CA GLU A 100 -15.54 21.99 -19.70
C GLU A 100 -14.86 20.80 -19.00
N ASP A 101 -14.15 19.99 -19.80
CA ASP A 101 -13.31 18.87 -19.37
C ASP A 101 -12.16 19.35 -18.47
N LEU A 102 -12.36 19.31 -17.15
CA LEU A 102 -11.34 19.67 -16.16
C LEU A 102 -10.45 18.47 -15.77
N PHE A 103 -9.61 18.00 -16.69
CA PHE A 103 -8.35 17.36 -16.30
C PHE A 103 -7.28 18.45 -16.14
N SER A 104 -7.29 19.15 -15.00
CA SER A 104 -6.16 19.99 -14.64
C SER A 104 -5.07 19.12 -14.01
N ASP A 105 -4.12 18.72 -14.85
CA ASP A 105 -2.80 18.25 -14.47
C ASP A 105 -2.17 19.22 -13.47
N ASN A 106 -2.16 18.86 -12.18
CA ASN A 106 -1.20 19.35 -11.17
C ASN A 106 -1.39 18.61 -9.84
N ALA A 107 -1.00 17.34 -9.81
CA ALA A 107 -0.67 16.70 -8.55
C ALA A 107 0.51 15.74 -8.73
N ILE A 108 1.68 16.21 -8.33
CA ILE A 108 2.85 15.35 -8.13
C ILE A 108 2.58 14.53 -6.86
N PHE A 109 2.40 13.23 -7.00
CA PHE A 109 2.38 12.29 -5.88
C PHE A 109 3.72 11.53 -5.85
N ILE A 110 4.40 11.60 -4.71
CA ILE A 110 5.66 10.91 -4.42
C ILE A 110 5.40 9.44 -4.11
#